data_AF-A0A4Z0PUD3-F1
#
_entry.id   AF-A0A4Z0PUD3-F1
#
_cell.length_a   1.000
_cell.length_b   1.000
_cell.length_c   1.000
_cell.angle_alpha   90.00
_cell.angle_beta   90.00
_cell.angle_gamma   90.00
#
_symmetry.space_group_name_H-M   'P 1'
#
loop_
_entity.id
_entity.type
_entity.pdbx_description
1 polymer ?
#
loop_
_entity_poly.entity_id
_entity_poly.type
_entity_poly.pdbx_seq_one_letter_code
_entity_poly.pdbx_strand_id
1 'polypeptide(L)'
;QYVRQGITQWIHNWKKRGWKTAEKKPVKNVDLWKRLDAALGQHQIKWVWVKGHAGHPENERCDELARAAAMNPTQEDSGYQAEA
;
A
#
# COMPACT_ATOMS: atom_id res chain seq x y z
N GLN A 1 0.49 5.14 7.85
CA GLN A 1 0.62 6.46 7.17
C GLN A 1 0.81 6.34 5.65
N TYR A 2 1.65 5.42 5.17
CA TYR A 2 1.97 5.24 3.75
C TYR A 2 0.74 5.13 2.82
N VAL A 3 -0.15 4.16 3.05
CA VAL A 3 -1.38 3.98 2.24
C VAL A 3 -2.24 5.24 2.24
N ARG A 4 -2.42 5.88 3.40
CA ARG A 4 -3.17 7.15 3.51
C ARG A 4 -2.61 8.21 2.58
N GLN A 5 -1.32 8.48 2.63
CA GLN A 5 -0.71 9.51 1.79
C GLN A 5 -0.77 9.11 0.31
N GLY A 6 -0.54 7.85 -0.02
CA GLY A 6 -0.64 7.39 -1.39
C GLY A 6 -2.03 7.57 -1.98
N ILE A 7 -3.08 7.15 -1.27
CA ILE A 7 -4.47 7.31 -1.71
C ILE A 7 -4.89 8.78 -1.77
N THR A 8 -4.57 9.57 -0.75
CA THR A 8 -5.11 10.94 -0.63
C THR A 8 -4.30 12.01 -1.36
N GLN A 9 -3.00 11.78 -1.62
CA GLN A 9 -2.09 12.82 -2.14
C GLN A 9 -1.36 12.40 -3.42
N TRP A 10 -0.89 11.17 -3.51
CA TRP A 10 0.10 10.81 -4.53
C TRP A 10 -0.50 10.13 -5.77
N ILE A 11 -1.43 9.19 -5.57
CA ILE A 11 -1.90 8.26 -6.62
C ILE A 11 -2.48 8.99 -7.84
N HIS A 12 -3.22 10.09 -7.64
CA HIS A 12 -3.78 10.90 -8.71
C HIS A 12 -2.69 11.51 -9.61
N ASN A 13 -1.63 12.05 -8.99
CA ASN A 13 -0.50 12.64 -9.70
C ASN A 13 0.36 11.57 -10.37
N TRP A 14 0.56 10.42 -9.72
CA TRP A 14 1.28 9.29 -10.31
C TRP A 14 0.57 8.77 -11.55
N LYS A 15 -0.76 8.57 -11.50
CA LYS A 15 -1.56 8.15 -12.67
C LYS A 15 -1.42 9.14 -13.82
N LYS A 16 -1.55 10.45 -13.54
CA LYS A 16 -1.36 11.52 -14.54
C LYS A 16 0.05 11.52 -15.17
N ARG A 17 1.07 11.16 -14.40
CA ARG A 17 2.47 11.09 -14.83
C ARG A 17 2.89 9.72 -15.35
N GLY A 18 1.95 8.80 -15.59
CA GLY A 18 2.25 7.46 -16.10
C GLY A 18 3.07 6.60 -15.13
N TRP A 19 2.84 6.79 -13.82
CA TRP A 19 3.51 6.08 -12.72
C TRP A 19 5.02 6.32 -12.62
N LYS A 20 5.45 7.55 -12.95
CA LYS A 20 6.86 7.96 -12.89
C LYS A 20 7.09 9.13 -11.93
N THR A 21 8.27 9.17 -11.32
CA THR A 21 8.78 10.29 -10.51
C THR A 21 9.23 11.45 -11.40
N ALA A 22 9.65 12.57 -10.79
CA ALA A 22 10.22 13.70 -11.53
C ALA A 22 11.49 13.32 -12.31
N GLU A 23 12.25 12.34 -11.81
CA GLU A 23 13.44 11.77 -12.47
C GLU A 23 13.10 10.79 -13.60
N LYS A 24 11.83 10.65 -13.97
CA LYS A 24 11.32 9.70 -14.99
C LYS A 24 11.52 8.22 -14.65
N LYS A 25 11.95 7.90 -13.43
CA LYS A 25 11.99 6.53 -12.90
C LYS A 25 10.59 6.09 -12.47
N PRO A 26 10.28 4.78 -12.45
CA PRO A 26 9.06 4.28 -11.84
C PRO A 26 8.93 4.75 -10.39
N VAL A 27 7.71 4.97 -9.90
CA VAL A 27 7.51 5.24 -8.47
C VAL A 27 7.82 3.98 -7.66
N LYS A 28 8.32 4.16 -6.43
CA LYS A 28 8.56 3.05 -5.51
C LYS A 28 7.27 2.23 -5.30
N ASN A 29 7.39 0.91 -5.35
CA ASN A 29 6.30 -0.07 -5.24
C ASN A 29 5.19 0.13 -6.29
N VAL A 30 5.56 0.55 -7.51
CA VAL A 30 4.61 0.80 -8.62
C VAL A 30 3.74 -0.42 -8.95
N ASP A 31 4.31 -1.62 -8.81
CA ASP A 31 3.64 -2.91 -9.00
C ASP A 31 2.46 -3.07 -8.04
N LEU A 32 2.69 -2.86 -6.74
CA LEU A 32 1.65 -2.94 -5.71
C LEU A 32 0.61 -1.82 -5.88
N TRP A 33 1.04 -0.59 -6.19
CA TRP A 33 0.11 0.52 -6.37
C TRP A 33 -0.80 0.37 -7.58
N LYS A 34 -0.28 -0.11 -8.72
CA LYS A 34 -1.10 -0.40 -9.90
C LYS A 34 -2.11 -1.51 -9.60
N ARG A 35 -1.69 -2.55 -8.87
CA ARG A 35 -2.57 -3.65 -8.48
C ARG A 35 -3.67 -3.18 -7.53
N LEU A 36 -3.34 -2.29 -6.59
CA LEU A 36 -4.33 -1.64 -5.72
C LEU A 36 -5.29 -0.77 -6.54
N ASP A 37 -4.81 0.13 -7.38
CA ASP A 37 -5.64 1.03 -8.20
C ASP A 37 -6.66 0.28 -9.06
N ALA A 38 -6.25 -0.86 -9.66
CA ALA A 38 -7.14 -1.72 -10.42
C ALA A 38 -8.27 -2.32 -9.57
N ALA A 39 -7.97 -2.73 -8.33
CA ALA A 39 -8.96 -3.25 -7.39
C ALA A 39 -9.90 -2.15 -6.87
N LEU A 40 -9.39 -0.93 -6.63
CA LEU A 40 -10.19 0.20 -6.16
C LEU A 40 -11.25 0.62 -7.19
N GLY A 41 -10.95 0.52 -8.49
CA GLY A 41 -11.86 0.93 -9.56
C GLY A 41 -13.18 0.15 -9.63
N GLN A 42 -13.29 -0.98 -8.93
CA GLN A 42 -14.46 -1.86 -8.95
C GLN A 42 -15.45 -1.58 -7.81
N HIS A 43 -15.10 -0.71 -6.86
CA HIS A 43 -15.83 -0.57 -5.62
C HIS A 43 -15.97 0.90 -5.19
N GLN A 44 -17.06 1.22 -4.49
CA GLN A 44 -17.18 2.48 -3.76
C GLN A 44 -16.61 2.31 -2.36
N ILE A 45 -15.42 2.88 -2.11
CA ILE A 45 -14.66 2.63 -0.88
C ILE A 45 -14.66 3.86 0.01
N LYS A 46 -15.07 3.69 1.27
CA LYS A 46 -14.91 4.69 2.33
C LYS A 46 -13.69 4.34 3.18
N TRP A 47 -12.66 5.17 3.11
CA TRP A 47 -11.44 4.99 3.91
C TRP A 47 -11.63 5.55 5.33
N VAL A 48 -11.23 4.77 6.34
CA VAL A 48 -11.21 5.18 7.75
C VAL A 48 -9.78 5.08 8.27
N TRP A 49 -9.21 6.22 8.65
CA TRP A 49 -7.83 6.30 9.14
C TRP A 49 -7.80 6.30 10.66
N VAL A 50 -7.34 5.20 11.25
CA VAL A 50 -7.19 5.07 12.71
C VAL A 50 -5.84 5.61 13.18
N LYS A 51 -5.80 6.18 14.39
CA LYS A 51 -4.57 6.66 15.03
C LYS A 51 -3.96 5.51 15.84
N GLY A 52 -3.00 4.79 15.24
CA GLY A 52 -2.39 3.61 15.86
C GLY A 52 -3.32 2.39 15.85
N HIS A 53 -2.80 1.26 16.32
CA HIS A 53 -3.54 0.00 16.38
C HIS A 53 -4.42 -0.12 17.64
N ALA A 54 -4.19 0.72 18.66
CA ALA A 54 -4.87 0.60 19.95
C ALA A 54 -6.35 1.03 19.88
N GLY A 55 -7.24 0.19 20.38
CA GLY A 55 -8.66 0.50 20.57
C GLY A 55 -9.57 0.06 19.42
N HIS A 56 -9.03 -0.66 18.43
CA HIS A 56 -9.81 -1.31 17.38
C HIS A 56 -9.43 -2.80 17.33
N PRO A 57 -10.22 -3.69 17.95
CA PRO A 57 -9.88 -5.11 18.06
C PRO A 57 -9.55 -5.78 16.73
N GLU A 58 -10.19 -5.36 15.65
CA GLU A 58 -9.94 -5.86 14.30
C GLU A 58 -8.57 -5.44 13.76
N ASN A 59 -8.16 -4.20 14.03
CA ASN A 59 -6.84 -3.69 13.65
C ASN A 59 -5.72 -4.31 14.48
N GLU A 60 -5.97 -4.56 15.78
CA GLU A 60 -5.06 -5.28 16.68
C GLU A 60 -4.85 -6.71 16.19
N ARG A 61 -5.94 -7.40 15.85
CA ARG A 61 -5.89 -8.75 15.26
C ARG A 61 -5.11 -8.78 13.94
N CYS A 62 -5.32 -7.80 13.06
CA CYS A 62 -4.55 -7.71 11.81
C CYS A 62 -3.04 -7.55 12.07
N ASP A 63 -2.65 -6.78 13.10
CA ASP A 63 -1.25 -6.59 13.49
C ASP A 63 -0.65 -7.88 14.07
N GLU A 64 -1.37 -8.58 14.95
CA GLU A 64 -0.95 -9.90 15.45
C GLU A 64 -0.74 -10.92 14.32
N LEU A 65 -1.68 -11.00 13.36
CA LEU A 65 -1.57 -11.89 12.21
C LEU A 65 -0.38 -11.53 11.33
N ALA A 66 -0.15 -10.24 11.07
CA ALA A 66 1.00 -9.78 10.29
C ALA A 66 2.33 -10.14 10.97
N ARG A 67 2.43 -9.95 12.29
CA ARG A 67 3.61 -10.33 13.08
C ARG A 67 3.84 -11.84 13.09
N ALA A 68 2.78 -12.63 13.29
CA ALA A 68 2.87 -14.09 13.27
C ALA A 68 3.34 -14.61 11.90
N ALA A 69 2.80 -14.07 10.80
CA ALA A 69 3.23 -14.44 9.46
C ALA A 69 4.69 -14.06 9.18
N ALA A 70 5.15 -12.90 9.67
CA ALA A 70 6.54 -12.48 9.52
C ALA A 70 7.55 -13.38 10.27
N MET A 71 7.12 -14.06 11.34
CA MET A 71 7.97 -15.03 12.06
C MET A 71 8.08 -16.38 11.36
N ASN A 72 7.20 -16.68 10.40
CA ASN A 72 7.23 -17.92 9.62
C ASN A 72 6.93 -17.65 8.13
N PRO A 73 7.83 -16.96 7.41
CA PRO A 73 7.60 -16.60 6.02
C PRO A 73 7.62 -17.84 5.12
N THR A 74 6.62 -17.95 4.25
CA THR A 74 6.45 -19.09 3.33
C THR A 74 6.40 -18.68 1.86
N GLN A 75 6.41 -17.38 1.57
CA GLN A 75 6.27 -16.81 0.23
C GLN A 75 7.33 -15.75 -0.01
N GLU A 76 7.72 -15.60 -1.27
CA GLU A 76 8.67 -14.57 -1.72
C GLU A 76 7.92 -13.34 -2.24
N ASP A 77 8.40 -12.15 -1.88
CA ASP A 77 7.98 -10.89 -2.49
C ASP A 77 8.82 -10.62 -3.73
N SER A 78 8.43 -11.22 -4.86
CA SER A 78 9.14 -11.09 -6.14
C SER A 78 9.09 -9.67 -6.75
N GLY A 79 8.21 -8.80 -6.25
CA GLY A 79 8.13 -7.40 -6.65
C GLY A 79 9.08 -6.49 -5.87
N TYR A 80 9.65 -6.97 -4.76
CA TYR A 80 10.53 -6.18 -3.91
C TYR A 80 11.84 -5.82 -4.61
N GLN A 81 12.13 -4.53 -4.66
CA GLN A 81 13.40 -3.98 -5.14
C GLN A 81 13.98 -3.11 -4.05
N ALA A 82 15.21 -3.42 -3.61
CA ALA A 82 15.89 -2.71 -2.52
C ALA A 82 16.14 -1.22 -2.85
N GLU A 83 16.27 -0.89 -4.14
CA GLU A 83 16.56 0.44 -4.65
C GLU A 83 15.53 0.83 -5.73
N ALA A 84 14.61 1.74 -5.39
CA ALA A 84 13.64 2.34 -6.32
C ALA A 84 13.42 3.82 -5.99
#